data_AF-A0A068MZ58-F1
#
_entry.id   AF-A0A068MZ58-F1
#
_cell.length_a   1.000
_cell.length_b   1.000
_cell.length_c   1.000
_cell.angle_alpha   90.00
_cell.angle_beta   90.00
_cell.angle_gamma   90.00
#
_symmetry.space_group_name_H-M   'P 1'
#
loop_
_entity.id
_entity.type
_entity.pdbx_description
1 polymer ?
#
loop_
_entity_poly.entity_id
_entity_poly.type
_entity_poly.pdbx_seq_one_letter_code
_entity_poly.pdbx_strand_id
1 'polypeptide(L)'
;MENNKNIAESEPAYVGTILYPDPSPYALAISPLVQLKKIFQALYTSLLKMMWRELLAEEVQKKEAYNLILFLIFLFLSWLTFTFRTASQWLFIVFFIFWFIDNAISYKNFQGGHYIQRVYLRKNKTGDLSWQLQLPNKAPLFMEFNPGQVQAISVRRREIRGGAFEDKLATVWQGQLLLYDGSDWIFEEDQDLDRVLEAIAKIQKILGEAVPVGFEHSHGLGAYALNPIPAQEEEWLLQKRGAVGLKRTGRKWHIFSRWRWEDSWSLIRQIFRESGFLLFFMLMVGFMVQLGGILDGFRRAFAGEIVYVEVPDNFGLVMPWQDWRIGLPLLLAIAIMIYRGRRLSRVKHCSVDHHFVRANLDNHSLGKLPTDEVEAVLAVGQGKPEVLLLSANKSLLIPSFQRLEEALIYACVLTRAIDEFSPVKNPTEILATEESTRHPTEFVDEL
;
A
#
# COMPACT_ATOMS: atom_id res chain seq x y z
N MET A 1 -5.59 -4.25 51.64
CA MET A 1 -7.04 -4.54 51.55
C MET A 1 -7.78 -3.25 51.84
N GLU A 2 -7.99 -2.44 50.81
CA GLU A 2 -8.86 -1.26 50.88
C GLU A 2 -9.59 -1.16 49.54
N ASN A 3 -10.90 -1.39 49.61
CA ASN A 3 -11.95 -1.02 48.66
C ASN A 3 -11.57 -0.88 47.19
N ASN A 4 -11.41 -2.03 46.50
CA ASN A 4 -11.76 -2.12 45.09
C ASN A 4 -13.30 -2.06 45.00
N LYS A 5 -13.86 -0.84 45.08
CA LYS A 5 -15.24 -0.62 44.66
C LYS A 5 -15.28 -0.98 43.18
N ASN A 6 -15.88 -2.13 42.89
CA ASN A 6 -16.49 -2.45 41.61
C ASN A 6 -17.44 -1.30 41.26
N ILE A 7 -16.92 -0.23 40.66
CA ILE A 7 -17.71 0.58 39.75
C ILE A 7 -18.01 -0.40 38.64
N ALA A 8 -19.24 -0.93 38.62
CA ALA A 8 -19.73 -1.70 37.49
C ALA A 8 -19.45 -0.85 36.25
N GLU A 9 -18.42 -1.25 35.50
CA GLU A 9 -18.04 -0.59 34.27
C GLU A 9 -19.28 -0.57 33.38
N SER A 10 -19.69 0.63 32.93
CA SER A 10 -20.85 0.75 32.07
C SER A 10 -20.67 -0.14 30.84
N GLU A 11 -21.75 -0.79 30.41
CA GLU A 11 -21.73 -1.59 29.19
C GLU A 11 -21.20 -0.73 28.02
N PRO A 12 -20.32 -1.29 27.18
CA PRO A 12 -19.77 -0.54 26.07
C PRO A 12 -20.88 -0.15 25.09
N ALA A 13 -20.91 1.14 24.74
CA ALA A 13 -21.80 1.67 23.72
C ALA A 13 -21.43 1.10 22.34
N TYR A 14 -20.15 0.81 22.14
CA TYR A 14 -19.66 0.11 20.95
C TYR A 14 -18.40 -0.71 21.27
N VAL A 15 -18.26 -1.84 20.59
CA VAL A 15 -17.07 -2.69 20.63
C VAL A 15 -16.61 -2.87 19.19
N GLY A 16 -15.41 -2.41 18.91
CA GLY A 16 -14.75 -2.59 17.62
C GLY A 16 -13.49 -3.43 17.75
N THR A 17 -12.86 -3.69 16.61
CA THR A 17 -11.64 -4.48 16.51
C THR A 17 -10.52 -3.67 15.89
N ILE A 18 -9.30 -3.88 16.36
CA ILE A 18 -8.09 -3.37 15.72
C ILE A 18 -7.08 -4.49 15.54
N LEU A 19 -6.24 -4.39 14.51
CA LEU A 19 -5.18 -5.35 14.23
C LEU A 19 -3.85 -4.81 14.72
N TYR A 20 -3.37 -5.37 15.82
CA TYR A 20 -2.13 -4.97 16.45
C TYR A 20 -1.13 -6.14 16.44
N PRO A 21 -0.25 -6.22 15.42
CA PRO A 21 0.76 -7.27 15.33
C PRO A 21 1.90 -7.00 16.31
N ASP A 22 1.84 -7.62 17.48
CA ASP A 22 2.96 -7.60 18.43
C ASP A 22 4.12 -8.48 17.95
N PRO A 23 5.38 -8.04 18.15
CA PRO A 23 6.56 -8.81 17.75
C PRO A 23 6.62 -10.10 18.57
N SER A 24 6.69 -11.23 17.88
CA SER A 24 6.86 -12.53 18.51
C SER A 24 8.26 -12.65 19.14
N PRO A 25 8.45 -13.52 20.16
CA PRO A 25 9.79 -13.80 20.69
C PRO A 25 10.78 -14.26 19.61
N TYR A 26 10.28 -15.00 18.62
CA TYR A 26 11.05 -15.40 17.45
C TYR A 26 11.48 -14.18 16.62
N ALA A 27 10.56 -13.25 16.36
CA ALA A 27 10.86 -12.04 15.61
C ALA A 27 11.94 -11.17 16.29
N LEU A 28 11.91 -11.10 17.63
CA LEU A 28 12.95 -10.44 18.41
C LEU A 28 14.32 -11.12 18.27
N ALA A 29 14.36 -12.45 18.25
CA ALA A 29 15.61 -13.21 18.13
C ALA A 29 16.31 -13.02 16.76
N ILE A 30 15.53 -12.90 15.67
CA ILE A 30 16.09 -12.72 14.32
C ILE A 30 16.28 -11.25 13.92
N SER A 31 15.90 -10.30 14.77
CA SER A 31 15.98 -8.85 14.51
C SER A 31 17.37 -8.36 14.04
N PRO A 32 18.52 -8.81 14.61
CA PRO A 32 19.83 -8.38 14.13
C PRO A 32 20.09 -8.73 12.66
N LEU A 33 19.63 -9.90 12.21
CA LEU A 33 19.74 -10.33 10.82
C LEU A 33 18.88 -9.46 9.89
N VAL A 34 17.70 -9.05 10.35
CA VAL A 34 16.82 -8.14 9.60
C VAL A 34 17.43 -6.74 9.50
N GLN A 35 18.04 -6.23 10.56
CA GLN A 35 18.73 -4.94 10.51
C GLN A 35 19.87 -4.96 9.49
N LEU A 36 20.62 -6.05 9.43
CA LEU A 36 21.66 -6.24 8.41
C LEU A 36 21.08 -6.20 6.99
N LYS A 37 19.93 -6.87 6.74
CA LYS A 37 19.21 -6.79 5.46
C LYS A 37 18.84 -5.34 5.11
N LYS A 38 18.28 -4.58 6.07
CA LYS A 38 17.88 -3.18 5.86
C LYS A 38 19.08 -2.31 5.46
N ILE A 39 20.25 -2.52 6.06
CA ILE A 39 21.50 -1.84 5.70
C ILE A 39 21.92 -2.16 4.25
N PHE A 40 21.96 -3.44 3.88
CA PHE A 40 22.29 -3.84 2.51
C PHE A 40 21.30 -3.29 1.46
N GLN A 41 20.01 -3.28 1.79
CA GLN A 41 18.99 -2.74 0.90
C GLN A 41 19.10 -1.21 0.74
N ALA A 42 19.45 -0.49 1.81
CA ALA A 42 19.73 0.94 1.74
C ALA A 42 20.96 1.22 0.85
N LEU A 43 22.02 0.43 1.01
CA LEU A 43 23.24 0.53 0.21
C LEU A 43 22.96 0.25 -1.27
N TYR A 44 22.20 -0.81 -1.57
CA TYR A 44 21.72 -1.09 -2.93
C TYR A 44 20.92 0.07 -3.52
N THR A 45 19.94 0.59 -2.79
CA THR A 45 19.07 1.67 -3.28
C THR A 45 19.88 2.94 -3.56
N SER A 46 20.89 3.21 -2.73
CA SER A 46 21.84 4.31 -2.93
C SER A 46 22.67 4.12 -4.20
N LEU A 47 23.28 2.93 -4.38
CA LEU A 47 24.07 2.60 -5.57
C LEU A 47 23.23 2.65 -6.85
N LEU A 48 22.02 2.09 -6.82
CA LEU A 48 21.09 2.11 -7.94
C LEU A 48 20.71 3.55 -8.31
N LYS A 49 20.44 4.40 -7.31
CA LYS A 49 20.12 5.81 -7.53
C LYS A 49 21.32 6.57 -8.12
N MET A 50 22.54 6.26 -7.69
CA MET A 50 23.77 6.83 -8.27
C MET A 50 23.93 6.39 -9.73
N MET A 51 23.85 5.09 -10.01
CA MET A 51 23.92 4.57 -11.38
C MET A 51 22.89 5.23 -12.30
N TRP A 52 21.62 5.28 -11.91
CA TRP A 52 20.59 5.90 -12.76
C TRP A 52 20.77 7.41 -12.91
N ARG A 53 21.24 8.09 -11.87
CA ARG A 53 21.49 9.54 -11.94
C ARG A 53 22.66 9.84 -12.87
N GLU A 54 23.73 9.06 -12.82
CA GLU A 54 24.86 9.21 -13.74
C GLU A 54 24.52 8.79 -15.17
N LEU A 55 23.71 7.74 -15.34
CA LEU A 55 23.37 7.17 -16.65
C LEU A 55 22.26 7.92 -17.40
N LEU A 56 21.38 8.64 -16.70
CA LEU A 56 20.26 9.38 -17.32
C LEU A 56 20.35 10.89 -17.20
N ALA A 57 20.99 11.42 -16.15
CA ALA A 57 21.00 12.86 -15.92
C ALA A 57 22.30 13.55 -16.40
N GLU A 58 23.31 12.80 -16.86
CA GLU A 58 24.67 13.31 -17.17
C GLU A 58 25.27 14.20 -16.04
N GLU A 59 24.67 14.20 -14.86
CA GLU A 59 25.14 14.93 -13.69
C GLU A 59 26.24 14.10 -13.02
N VAL A 60 27.45 14.19 -13.56
CA VAL A 60 28.64 13.65 -12.89
C VAL A 60 28.77 14.34 -11.53
N GLN A 61 28.64 13.59 -10.44
CA GLN A 61 28.91 14.14 -9.13
C GLN A 61 30.38 14.56 -9.05
N LYS A 62 30.63 15.87 -8.96
CA LYS A 62 31.98 16.49 -8.91
C LYS A 62 32.78 16.20 -7.62
N LYS A 63 32.45 15.14 -6.86
CA LYS A 63 33.12 14.79 -5.59
C LYS A 63 33.95 13.52 -5.76
N GLU A 64 35.08 13.65 -6.43
CA GLU A 64 36.05 12.57 -6.71
C GLU A 64 36.46 11.77 -5.46
N ALA A 65 36.62 12.43 -4.31
CA ALA A 65 36.99 11.78 -3.05
C ALA A 65 35.90 10.80 -2.56
N TYR A 66 34.64 11.14 -2.75
CA TYR A 66 33.53 10.26 -2.35
C TYR A 66 33.45 9.03 -3.26
N ASN A 67 33.67 9.22 -4.57
CA ASN A 67 33.73 8.13 -5.55
C ASN A 67 34.92 7.20 -5.29
N LEU A 68 36.07 7.75 -4.89
CA LEU A 68 37.24 6.95 -4.49
C LEU A 68 36.96 6.11 -3.23
N ILE A 69 36.34 6.69 -2.20
CA ILE A 69 35.97 5.95 -0.99
C ILE A 69 34.99 4.83 -1.32
N LEU A 70 33.96 5.11 -2.13
CA LEU A 70 33.02 4.09 -2.58
C LEU A 70 33.69 2.99 -3.41
N PHE A 71 34.65 3.35 -4.26
CA PHE A 71 35.41 2.40 -5.05
C PHE A 71 36.26 1.49 -4.15
N LEU A 72 36.95 2.02 -3.15
CA LEU A 72 37.71 1.21 -2.17
C LEU A 72 36.82 0.26 -1.37
N ILE A 73 35.67 0.75 -0.90
CA ILE A 73 34.66 -0.07 -0.24
C ILE A 73 34.19 -1.19 -1.17
N PHE A 74 33.93 -0.86 -2.44
CA PHE A 74 33.50 -1.82 -3.46
C PHE A 74 34.56 -2.90 -3.74
N LEU A 75 35.84 -2.53 -3.83
CA LEU A 75 36.95 -3.48 -3.99
C LEU A 75 37.04 -4.42 -2.78
N PHE A 76 36.96 -3.88 -1.56
CA PHE A 76 36.98 -4.67 -0.34
C PHE A 76 35.80 -5.65 -0.27
N LEU A 77 34.59 -5.17 -0.56
CA LEU A 77 33.40 -6.02 -0.62
C LEU A 77 33.52 -7.09 -1.71
N SER A 78 34.13 -6.78 -2.85
CA SER A 78 34.35 -7.75 -3.94
C SER A 78 35.29 -8.87 -3.50
N TRP A 79 36.42 -8.51 -2.87
CA TRP A 79 37.36 -9.48 -2.29
C TRP A 79 36.71 -10.34 -1.20
N LEU A 80 35.92 -9.73 -0.31
CA LEU A 80 35.21 -10.44 0.75
C LEU A 80 34.17 -11.40 0.18
N THR A 81 33.41 -10.96 -0.83
CA THR A 81 32.42 -11.80 -1.54
C THR A 81 33.08 -13.00 -2.23
N PHE A 82 34.25 -12.81 -2.86
CA PHE A 82 35.02 -13.90 -3.44
C PHE A 82 35.51 -14.90 -2.38
N THR A 83 36.07 -14.39 -1.28
CA THR A 83 36.61 -15.21 -0.17
C THR A 83 35.50 -16.06 0.47
N PHE A 84 34.30 -15.49 0.62
CA PHE A 84 33.14 -16.16 1.21
C PHE A 84 32.16 -16.73 0.17
N ARG A 85 32.58 -16.96 -1.09
CA ARG A 85 31.67 -17.41 -2.16
C ARG A 85 30.82 -18.64 -1.77
N THR A 86 31.41 -19.60 -1.07
CA THR A 86 30.73 -20.82 -0.61
C THR A 86 29.84 -20.56 0.61
N ALA A 87 30.27 -19.68 1.52
CA ALA A 87 29.50 -19.30 2.70
C ALA A 87 28.31 -18.39 2.37
N SER A 88 28.39 -17.61 1.29
CA SER A 88 27.30 -16.74 0.82
C SER A 88 26.04 -17.54 0.44
N GLN A 89 26.21 -18.75 -0.10
CA GLN A 89 25.11 -19.66 -0.44
C GLN A 89 24.41 -20.17 0.82
N TRP A 90 25.20 -20.60 1.82
CA TRP A 90 24.65 -21.01 3.11
C TRP A 90 23.94 -19.87 3.82
N LEU A 91 24.48 -18.66 3.77
CA LEU A 91 23.86 -17.48 4.35
C LEU A 91 22.51 -17.19 3.67
N PHE A 92 22.44 -17.29 2.34
CA PHE A 92 21.19 -17.11 1.60
C PHE A 92 20.14 -18.17 1.94
N ILE A 93 20.54 -19.44 2.02
CA ILE A 93 19.64 -20.55 2.39
C ILE A 93 19.12 -20.36 3.82
N VAL A 94 20.01 -20.08 4.78
CA VAL A 94 19.66 -19.85 6.18
C VAL A 94 18.73 -18.64 6.32
N PHE A 95 19.01 -17.56 5.59
CA PHE A 95 18.14 -16.39 5.54
C PHE A 95 16.76 -16.74 5.00
N PHE A 96 16.68 -17.52 3.91
CA PHE A 96 15.40 -17.93 3.32
C PHE A 96 14.61 -18.84 4.27
N ILE A 97 15.28 -19.73 5.00
CA ILE A 97 14.66 -20.56 6.04
C ILE A 97 14.09 -19.69 7.16
N PHE A 98 14.88 -18.74 7.68
CA PHE A 98 14.40 -17.83 8.73
C PHE A 98 13.24 -16.96 8.25
N TRP A 99 13.32 -16.44 7.02
CA TRP A 99 12.23 -15.71 6.40
C TRP A 99 10.95 -16.55 6.26
N PHE A 100 11.08 -17.80 5.79
CA PHE A 100 9.94 -18.70 5.62
C PHE A 100 9.29 -19.04 6.96
N ILE A 101 10.09 -19.31 7.99
CA ILE A 101 9.59 -19.60 9.35
C ILE A 101 8.89 -18.38 9.94
N ASP A 102 9.48 -17.18 9.84
CA ASP A 102 8.88 -15.93 10.33
C ASP A 102 7.52 -15.67 9.68
N ASN A 103 7.46 -15.83 8.35
CA ASN A 103 6.25 -15.60 7.58
C ASN A 103 5.17 -16.64 7.93
N ALA A 104 5.54 -17.93 8.05
CA ALA A 104 4.60 -18.98 8.45
C ALA A 104 4.02 -18.74 9.86
N ILE A 105 4.84 -18.34 10.83
CA ILE A 105 4.39 -18.00 12.19
C ILE A 105 3.45 -16.79 12.16
N SER A 106 3.84 -15.74 11.45
CA SER A 106 3.06 -14.49 11.39
C SER A 106 1.71 -14.70 10.71
N TYR A 107 1.66 -15.47 9.62
CA TYR A 107 0.41 -15.77 8.91
C TYR A 107 -0.50 -16.67 9.74
N LYS A 108 0.06 -17.66 10.44
CA LYS A 108 -0.70 -18.50 11.38
C LYS A 108 -1.30 -17.67 12.52
N ASN A 109 -0.52 -16.75 13.09
CA ASN A 109 -1.00 -15.88 14.17
C ASN A 109 -2.11 -14.94 13.69
N PHE A 110 -1.98 -14.40 12.47
CA PHE A 110 -3.00 -13.58 11.84
C PHE A 110 -4.30 -14.36 11.61
N GLN A 111 -4.23 -15.56 11.01
CA GLN A 111 -5.39 -16.42 10.78
C GLN A 111 -6.05 -16.91 12.08
N GLY A 112 -5.25 -17.14 13.12
CA GLY A 112 -5.74 -17.52 14.45
C GLY A 112 -6.36 -16.37 15.24
N GLY A 113 -6.39 -15.15 14.70
CA GLY A 113 -6.96 -13.98 15.38
C GLY A 113 -6.12 -13.44 16.54
N HIS A 114 -4.86 -13.89 16.68
CA HIS A 114 -3.99 -13.47 17.79
C HIS A 114 -3.59 -11.99 17.73
N TYR A 115 -3.74 -11.35 16.56
CA TYR A 115 -3.50 -9.91 16.38
C TYR A 115 -4.75 -9.04 16.57
N ILE A 116 -5.93 -9.65 16.80
CA ILE A 116 -7.17 -8.90 17.00
C ILE A 116 -7.19 -8.40 18.44
N GLN A 117 -7.19 -7.08 18.61
CA GLN A 117 -7.42 -6.41 19.88
C GLN A 117 -8.79 -5.72 19.86
N ARG A 118 -9.42 -5.60 21.03
CA ARG A 118 -10.73 -4.97 21.15
C ARG A 118 -10.59 -3.52 21.57
N VAL A 119 -11.32 -2.66 20.87
CA VAL A 119 -11.53 -1.27 21.24
C VAL A 119 -12.93 -1.15 21.81
N TYR A 120 -13.03 -0.48 22.95
CA TYR A 120 -14.30 -0.22 23.62
C TYR A 120 -14.54 1.28 23.61
N LEU A 121 -15.72 1.67 23.15
CA LEU A 121 -16.23 3.02 23.32
C LEU A 121 -17.35 2.96 24.35
N ARG A 122 -17.20 3.66 25.46
CA ARG A 122 -18.18 3.69 26.55
C ARG A 122 -18.68 5.11 26.75
N LYS A 123 -19.95 5.23 27.11
CA LYS A 123 -20.52 6.52 27.50
C LYS A 123 -20.49 6.63 29.02
N ASN A 124 -19.84 7.68 29.51
CA ASN A 124 -19.80 7.99 30.93
C ASN A 124 -21.10 8.65 31.39
N LYS A 125 -21.32 8.68 32.71
CA LYS A 125 -22.51 9.30 33.32
C LYS A 125 -22.62 10.80 33.03
N THR A 126 -21.49 11.46 32.74
CA THR A 126 -21.40 12.89 32.36
C THR A 126 -21.80 13.16 30.92
N GLY A 127 -21.96 12.11 30.09
CA GLY A 127 -22.22 12.23 28.65
C GLY A 127 -20.96 12.13 27.78
N ASP A 128 -19.78 12.22 28.38
CA ASP A 128 -18.50 12.06 27.68
C ASP A 128 -18.29 10.61 27.20
N LEU A 129 -17.47 10.45 26.16
CA LEU A 129 -17.09 9.16 25.61
C LEU A 129 -15.70 8.79 26.12
N SER A 130 -15.57 7.57 26.62
CA SER A 130 -14.29 6.97 26.94
C SER A 130 -13.91 5.92 25.90
N TRP A 131 -12.77 6.11 25.27
CA TRP A 131 -12.14 5.18 24.36
C TRP A 131 -11.10 4.36 25.12
N GLN A 132 -11.16 3.04 24.98
CA GLN A 132 -10.25 2.13 25.65
C GLN A 132 -9.75 1.05 24.69
N LEU A 133 -8.44 0.89 24.62
CA LEU A 133 -7.79 -0.21 23.90
C LEU A 133 -7.09 -1.14 24.89
N GLN A 134 -7.46 -2.41 24.85
CA GLN A 134 -6.79 -3.47 25.60
C GLN A 134 -5.65 -4.04 24.77
N LEU A 135 -4.42 -3.90 25.26
CA LEU A 135 -3.22 -4.47 24.67
C LEU A 135 -2.77 -5.71 25.46
N PRO A 136 -2.22 -6.74 24.80
CA PRO A 136 -1.73 -7.93 25.49
C PRO A 136 -0.48 -7.57 26.31
N ASN A 137 -0.49 -7.93 27.60
CA ASN A 137 0.63 -7.74 28.52
C ASN A 137 1.07 -6.28 28.73
N LYS A 138 0.20 -5.29 28.44
CA LYS A 138 0.45 -3.85 28.68
C LYS A 138 -0.75 -3.21 29.37
N ALA A 139 -0.52 -2.08 30.02
CA ALA A 139 -1.62 -1.27 30.56
C ALA A 139 -2.56 -0.85 29.43
N PRO A 140 -3.89 -0.83 29.66
CA PRO A 140 -4.83 -0.39 28.65
C PRO A 140 -4.57 1.08 28.31
N LEU A 141 -4.65 1.40 27.02
CA LEU A 141 -4.65 2.79 26.58
C LEU A 141 -6.06 3.35 26.75
N PHE A 142 -6.15 4.59 27.22
CA PHE A 142 -7.41 5.19 27.61
C PHE A 142 -7.41 6.68 27.26
N MET A 143 -8.54 7.15 26.73
CA MET A 143 -8.82 8.56 26.52
C MET A 143 -10.30 8.84 26.81
N GLU A 144 -10.58 10.01 27.38
CA GLU A 144 -11.94 10.55 27.47
C GLU A 144 -12.03 11.82 26.62
N PHE A 145 -13.12 11.95 25.87
CA PHE A 145 -13.44 13.14 25.08
C PHE A 145 -14.94 13.36 25.03
N ASN A 146 -15.34 14.62 24.84
CA ASN A 146 -16.73 14.97 24.63
C ASN A 146 -17.14 14.65 23.18
N PRO A 147 -18.35 14.12 22.91
CA PRO A 147 -18.84 13.90 21.55
C PRO A 147 -18.68 15.10 20.60
N GLY A 148 -18.89 16.32 21.09
CA GLY A 148 -18.74 17.55 20.30
C GLY A 148 -17.29 17.93 19.96
N GLN A 149 -16.30 17.23 20.52
CA GLN A 149 -14.89 17.38 20.14
C GLN A 149 -14.55 16.60 18.86
N VAL A 150 -15.43 15.72 18.39
CA VAL A 150 -15.22 14.97 17.16
C VAL A 150 -15.47 15.89 15.97
N GLN A 151 -14.40 16.19 15.24
CA GLN A 151 -14.44 17.01 14.03
C GLN A 151 -14.92 16.22 12.82
N ALA A 152 -14.38 15.01 12.63
CA ALA A 152 -14.66 14.19 11.46
C ALA A 152 -14.43 12.70 11.76
N ILE A 153 -15.01 11.85 10.92
CA ILE A 153 -14.69 10.43 10.85
C ILE A 153 -13.84 10.20 9.61
N SER A 154 -12.63 9.70 9.79
CA SER A 154 -11.74 9.35 8.67
C SER A 154 -11.76 7.85 8.41
N VAL A 155 -11.79 7.49 7.13
CA VAL A 155 -11.64 6.11 6.66
C VAL A 155 -10.39 6.02 5.81
N ARG A 156 -9.43 5.20 6.22
CA ARG A 156 -8.16 5.04 5.50
C ARG A 156 -7.84 3.59 5.24
N ARG A 157 -6.98 3.36 4.25
CA ARG A 157 -6.53 2.00 3.93
C ARG A 157 -5.15 1.76 4.51
N ARG A 158 -4.99 0.67 5.24
CA ARG A 158 -3.74 0.37 5.94
C ARG A 158 -3.22 -1.01 5.56
N GLU A 159 -1.91 -1.11 5.36
CA GLU A 159 -1.24 -2.41 5.27
C GLU A 159 -0.87 -2.88 6.66
N ILE A 160 -1.40 -4.04 7.06
CA ILE A 160 -0.97 -4.71 8.28
C ILE A 160 0.26 -5.55 7.94
N ARG A 161 1.36 -5.27 8.64
CA ARG A 161 2.64 -5.93 8.48
C ARG A 161 3.00 -6.65 9.76
N GLY A 162 3.58 -7.83 9.66
CA GLY A 162 3.96 -8.63 10.82
C GLY A 162 5.26 -9.39 10.62
N GLY A 163 5.70 -10.05 11.69
CA GLY A 163 6.98 -10.72 11.74
C GLY A 163 8.17 -9.76 11.86
N ALA A 164 9.38 -10.30 11.99
CA ALA A 164 10.58 -9.48 12.00
C ALA A 164 10.84 -8.82 10.65
N PHE A 165 10.47 -9.50 9.56
CA PHE A 165 10.69 -9.00 8.20
C PHE A 165 9.67 -7.92 7.77
N GLU A 166 8.69 -7.60 8.62
CA GLU A 166 7.60 -6.65 8.35
C GLU A 166 6.86 -6.97 7.04
N ASP A 167 6.67 -8.26 6.77
CA ASP A 167 5.98 -8.70 5.57
C ASP A 167 4.50 -8.35 5.64
N LYS A 168 3.93 -8.02 4.48
CA LYS A 168 2.52 -7.66 4.35
C LYS A 168 1.64 -8.87 4.65
N LEU A 169 0.89 -8.81 5.74
CA LEU A 169 -0.09 -9.83 6.13
C LEU A 169 -1.43 -9.60 5.45
N ALA A 170 -1.93 -8.36 5.52
CA ALA A 170 -3.23 -7.99 4.96
C ALA A 170 -3.31 -6.51 4.57
N THR A 171 -4.39 -6.14 3.92
CA THR A 171 -4.79 -4.74 3.73
C THR A 171 -6.17 -4.57 4.31
N VAL A 172 -6.32 -3.61 5.21
CA VAL A 172 -7.56 -3.35 5.95
C VAL A 172 -8.02 -1.92 5.75
N TRP A 173 -9.32 -1.72 5.92
CA TRP A 173 -9.96 -0.44 6.09
C TRP A 173 -9.99 -0.11 7.57
N GLN A 174 -9.57 1.10 7.90
CA GLN A 174 -9.49 1.60 9.26
C GLN A 174 -10.44 2.80 9.39
N GLY A 175 -11.39 2.71 10.31
CA GLY A 175 -12.20 3.82 10.77
C GLY A 175 -11.56 4.49 11.98
N GLN A 176 -11.39 5.82 11.94
CA GLN A 176 -10.83 6.60 13.04
C GLN A 176 -11.65 7.89 13.28
N LEU A 177 -11.72 8.30 14.53
CA LEU A 177 -12.26 9.59 14.96
C LEU A 177 -11.14 10.63 14.91
N LEU A 178 -11.39 11.77 14.27
CA LEU A 178 -10.51 12.93 14.30
C LEU A 178 -11.11 13.96 15.26
N LEU A 179 -10.34 14.35 16.28
CA LEU A 179 -10.75 15.36 17.24
C LEU A 179 -10.19 16.75 16.84
N TYR A 180 -10.83 17.83 17.31
CA TYR A 180 -10.37 19.20 17.06
C TYR A 180 -8.99 19.53 17.64
N ASP A 181 -8.50 18.74 18.60
CA ASP A 181 -7.14 18.87 19.13
C ASP A 181 -6.05 18.23 18.23
N GLY A 182 -6.48 17.65 17.10
CA GLY A 182 -5.61 16.98 16.13
C GLY A 182 -5.31 15.51 16.45
N SER A 183 -5.85 14.96 17.53
CA SER A 183 -5.68 13.54 17.87
C SER A 183 -6.58 12.62 17.05
N ASP A 184 -6.07 11.43 16.72
CA ASP A 184 -6.77 10.40 15.94
C ASP A 184 -6.96 9.09 16.72
N TRP A 185 -8.20 8.59 16.77
CA TRP A 185 -8.56 7.42 17.58
C TRP A 185 -9.26 6.35 16.76
N ILE A 186 -8.63 5.18 16.66
CA ILE A 186 -9.12 4.06 15.86
C ILE A 186 -10.28 3.40 16.58
N PHE A 187 -11.42 3.21 15.90
CA PHE A 187 -12.55 2.46 16.46
C PHE A 187 -12.80 1.12 15.76
N GLU A 188 -12.41 0.96 14.50
CA GLU A 188 -12.61 -0.30 13.75
C GLU A 188 -11.52 -0.50 12.68
N GLU A 189 -11.04 -1.73 12.52
CA GLU A 189 -10.19 -2.18 11.42
C GLU A 189 -10.66 -3.53 10.89
N ASP A 190 -11.08 -3.59 9.62
CA ASP A 190 -11.48 -4.85 8.98
C ASP A 190 -11.01 -4.91 7.52
N GLN A 191 -10.83 -6.11 6.97
CA GLN A 191 -10.55 -6.30 5.55
C GLN A 191 -11.76 -5.93 4.68
N ASP A 192 -12.96 -6.11 5.21
CA ASP A 192 -14.22 -5.78 4.56
C ASP A 192 -14.64 -4.33 4.90
N LEU A 193 -14.75 -3.49 3.86
CA LEU A 193 -15.16 -2.09 4.02
C LEU A 193 -16.60 -1.98 4.55
N ASP A 194 -17.47 -2.93 4.22
CA ASP A 194 -18.88 -2.89 4.62
C ASP A 194 -19.01 -2.89 6.15
N ARG A 195 -18.18 -3.67 6.84
CA ARG A 195 -18.13 -3.68 8.31
C ARG A 195 -17.69 -2.35 8.92
N VAL A 196 -16.73 -1.68 8.27
CA VAL A 196 -16.28 -0.35 8.71
C VAL A 196 -17.37 0.68 8.47
N LEU A 197 -18.10 0.62 7.34
CA LEU A 197 -19.26 1.49 7.09
C LEU A 197 -20.39 1.26 8.12
N GLU A 198 -20.68 0.01 8.46
CA GLU A 198 -21.63 -0.31 9.54
C GLU A 198 -21.18 0.23 10.91
N ALA A 199 -19.90 0.17 11.20
CA ALA A 199 -19.31 0.76 12.40
C ALA A 199 -19.46 2.29 12.41
N ILE A 200 -19.18 2.97 11.30
CA ILE A 200 -19.37 4.42 11.16
C ILE A 200 -20.83 4.80 11.43
N ALA A 201 -21.79 4.08 10.85
CA ALA A 201 -23.20 4.34 11.06
C ALA A 201 -23.62 4.18 12.54
N LYS A 202 -23.03 3.23 13.27
CA LYS A 202 -23.24 3.08 14.73
C LYS A 202 -22.60 4.21 15.52
N ILE A 203 -21.39 4.60 15.15
CA ILE A 203 -20.64 5.67 15.82
C ILE A 203 -21.33 7.02 15.64
N GLN A 204 -21.82 7.36 14.44
CA GLN A 204 -22.61 8.57 14.21
C GLN A 204 -23.87 8.62 15.09
N LYS A 205 -24.55 7.48 15.29
CA LYS A 205 -25.69 7.38 16.23
C LYS A 205 -25.28 7.62 17.68
N ILE A 206 -24.09 7.19 18.09
CA ILE A 206 -23.57 7.40 19.45
C ILE A 206 -23.21 8.87 19.69
N LEU A 207 -22.64 9.53 18.67
CA LEU A 207 -22.28 10.94 18.71
C LEU A 207 -23.50 11.85 18.74
N GLY A 208 -24.62 11.43 18.13
CA GLY A 208 -25.88 12.17 18.14
C GLY A 208 -25.90 13.38 17.19
N GLU A 209 -24.79 13.66 16.51
CA GLU A 209 -24.62 14.73 15.53
C GLU A 209 -24.11 14.18 14.20
N ALA A 210 -24.45 14.85 13.10
CA ALA A 210 -24.00 14.48 11.75
C ALA A 210 -22.54 14.92 11.55
N VAL A 211 -21.62 14.08 11.99
CA VAL A 211 -20.18 14.30 11.78
C VAL A 211 -19.79 13.89 10.35
N PRO A 212 -19.02 14.74 9.62
CA PRO A 212 -18.60 14.43 8.25
C PRO A 212 -17.71 13.20 8.20
N VAL A 213 -17.87 12.40 7.14
CA VAL A 213 -17.08 11.18 6.89
C VAL A 213 -16.22 11.39 5.65
N GLY A 214 -14.90 11.25 5.78
CA GLY A 214 -13.96 11.43 4.68
C GLY A 214 -13.08 10.21 4.46
N PHE A 215 -12.88 9.82 3.20
CA PHE A 215 -11.91 8.77 2.85
C PHE A 215 -10.53 9.39 2.59
N GLU A 216 -9.49 8.94 3.30
CA GLU A 216 -8.13 9.43 3.09
C GLU A 216 -7.62 9.08 1.69
N HIS A 217 -6.82 9.99 1.11
CA HIS A 217 -6.27 9.86 -0.25
C HIS A 217 -7.32 9.57 -1.33
N SER A 218 -8.57 10.01 -1.11
CA SER A 218 -9.66 9.85 -2.06
C SER A 218 -9.91 11.12 -2.87
N HIS A 219 -10.40 10.91 -4.09
CA HIS A 219 -10.86 11.94 -5.00
C HIS A 219 -12.24 11.56 -5.55
N GLY A 220 -13.15 12.52 -5.69
CA GLY A 220 -14.50 12.26 -6.22
C GLY A 220 -15.37 13.50 -6.29
N LEU A 221 -16.61 13.33 -6.75
CA LEU A 221 -17.60 14.42 -6.92
C LEU A 221 -18.59 14.52 -5.74
N GLY A 222 -18.34 13.84 -4.60
CA GLY A 222 -19.30 13.71 -3.50
C GLY A 222 -18.69 13.94 -2.11
N ALA A 223 -19.55 14.04 -1.09
CA ALA A 223 -19.21 14.45 0.28
C ALA A 223 -18.21 13.53 1.03
N TYR A 224 -18.05 12.29 0.57
CA TYR A 224 -17.09 11.33 1.14
C TYR A 224 -15.65 11.52 0.63
N ALA A 225 -15.45 12.31 -0.43
CA ALA A 225 -14.14 12.57 -1.01
C ALA A 225 -13.38 13.61 -0.18
N LEU A 226 -12.15 13.28 0.24
CA LEU A 226 -11.30 14.27 0.91
C LEU A 226 -10.79 15.33 -0.07
N ASN A 227 -10.56 14.95 -1.33
CA ASN A 227 -10.16 15.86 -2.40
C ASN A 227 -11.28 15.92 -3.46
N PRO A 228 -12.23 16.86 -3.36
CA PRO A 228 -13.28 16.99 -4.36
C PRO A 228 -12.68 17.34 -5.73
N ILE A 229 -13.23 16.75 -6.80
CA ILE A 229 -12.81 17.03 -8.18
C ILE A 229 -13.60 18.25 -8.66
N PRO A 230 -12.96 19.39 -8.98
CA PRO A 230 -13.65 20.55 -9.53
C PRO A 230 -14.24 20.24 -10.91
N ALA A 231 -15.35 20.90 -11.28
CA ALA A 231 -16.00 20.71 -12.58
C ALA A 231 -15.06 20.87 -13.79
N GLN A 232 -14.13 21.83 -13.72
CA GLN A 232 -13.12 22.04 -14.76
C GLN A 232 -12.16 20.85 -14.92
N GLU A 233 -11.74 20.26 -13.80
CA GLU A 233 -10.87 19.07 -13.80
C GLU A 233 -11.65 17.84 -14.31
N GLU A 234 -12.91 17.69 -13.91
CA GLU A 234 -13.78 16.63 -14.39
C GLU A 234 -13.92 16.66 -15.93
N GLU A 235 -14.20 17.83 -16.51
CA GLU A 235 -14.31 17.98 -17.96
C GLU A 235 -12.99 17.62 -18.66
N TRP A 236 -11.87 18.08 -18.14
CA TRP A 236 -10.55 17.76 -18.68
C TRP A 236 -10.23 16.26 -18.61
N LEU A 237 -10.51 15.60 -17.48
CA LEU A 237 -10.35 14.16 -17.32
C LEU A 237 -11.20 13.38 -18.33
N LEU A 238 -12.42 13.85 -18.59
CA LEU A 238 -13.35 13.22 -19.52
C LEU A 238 -12.99 13.43 -20.99
N GLN A 239 -12.17 14.44 -21.31
CA GLN A 239 -11.56 14.57 -22.64
C GLN A 239 -10.41 13.55 -22.83
N LYS A 240 -9.72 13.18 -21.75
CA LYS A 240 -8.60 12.23 -21.73
C LYS A 240 -8.99 10.74 -21.67
N ARG A 241 -10.14 10.33 -22.21
CA ARG A 241 -10.69 8.95 -22.15
C ARG A 241 -9.83 7.83 -22.76
N GLY A 242 -8.61 8.08 -23.24
CA GLY A 242 -7.79 7.08 -23.93
C GLY A 242 -7.61 5.75 -23.19
N ALA A 243 -7.61 5.76 -21.85
CA ALA A 243 -7.49 4.57 -21.00
C ALA A 243 -8.83 3.86 -20.67
N VAL A 244 -9.98 4.47 -20.98
CA VAL A 244 -11.32 3.95 -20.64
C VAL A 244 -12.17 3.80 -21.89
N GLY A 245 -12.48 2.56 -22.25
CA GLY A 245 -13.42 2.22 -23.31
C GLY A 245 -14.86 2.31 -22.84
N LEU A 246 -15.73 2.81 -23.71
CA LEU A 246 -17.17 2.95 -23.45
C LEU A 246 -17.97 2.34 -24.61
N LYS A 247 -18.93 1.49 -24.29
CA LYS A 247 -19.98 1.00 -25.21
C LYS A 247 -21.32 1.40 -24.63
N ARG A 248 -22.05 2.28 -25.31
CA ARG A 248 -23.39 2.72 -24.91
C ARG A 248 -24.44 1.98 -25.71
N THR A 249 -25.46 1.51 -25.00
CA THR A 249 -26.74 1.08 -25.56
C THR A 249 -27.83 1.87 -24.84
N GLY A 250 -28.99 2.07 -25.46
CA GLY A 250 -30.05 2.92 -24.87
C GLY A 250 -30.58 2.49 -23.50
N ARG A 251 -30.18 1.31 -22.98
CA ARG A 251 -30.58 0.79 -21.67
C ARG A 251 -29.41 0.54 -20.72
N LYS A 252 -28.17 0.70 -21.21
CA LYS A 252 -26.98 0.23 -20.50
C LYS A 252 -25.72 0.90 -21.01
N TRP A 253 -24.89 1.35 -20.08
CA TRP A 253 -23.50 1.69 -20.35
C TRP A 253 -22.59 0.55 -19.94
N HIS A 254 -21.61 0.23 -20.80
CA HIS A 254 -20.53 -0.70 -20.50
C HIS A 254 -19.20 0.03 -20.59
N ILE A 255 -18.58 0.20 -19.42
CA ILE A 255 -17.31 0.87 -19.19
C ILE A 255 -16.25 -0.21 -19.01
N PHE A 256 -15.10 -0.08 -19.67
CA PHE A 256 -14.01 -1.04 -19.50
C PHE A 256 -12.63 -0.39 -19.60
N SER A 257 -11.67 -0.86 -18.82
CA SER A 257 -10.28 -0.39 -18.91
C SER A 257 -9.63 -0.88 -20.21
N ARG A 258 -8.86 -0.04 -20.90
CA ARG A 258 -8.08 -0.45 -22.09
C ARG A 258 -6.59 -0.51 -21.74
N TRP A 259 -5.92 -1.54 -22.23
CA TRP A 259 -4.46 -1.62 -22.14
C TRP A 259 -3.82 -0.70 -23.18
N ARG A 260 -2.90 0.16 -22.74
CA ARG A 260 -2.14 1.09 -23.59
C ARG A 260 -0.68 0.67 -23.65
N TRP A 261 0.05 1.16 -24.65
CA TRP A 261 1.49 0.87 -24.74
C TRP A 261 2.29 1.44 -23.55
N GLU A 262 1.87 2.60 -23.04
CA GLU A 262 2.44 3.21 -21.84
C GLU A 262 2.33 2.29 -20.60
N ASP A 263 1.27 1.48 -20.53
CA ASP A 263 1.02 0.54 -19.45
C ASP A 263 2.01 -0.63 -19.48
N SER A 264 2.43 -1.05 -20.68
CA SER A 264 3.51 -2.02 -20.84
C SER A 264 4.84 -1.47 -20.36
N TRP A 265 5.12 -0.19 -20.60
CA TRP A 265 6.34 0.44 -20.08
C TRP A 265 6.32 0.58 -18.56
N SER A 266 5.16 0.95 -18.00
CA SER A 266 4.92 0.98 -16.55
C SER A 266 5.14 -0.41 -15.92
N LEU A 267 4.59 -1.45 -16.56
CA LEU A 267 4.79 -2.85 -16.16
C LEU A 267 6.27 -3.22 -16.16
N ILE A 268 7.00 -2.96 -17.25
CA ILE A 268 8.44 -3.22 -17.35
C ILE A 268 9.19 -2.49 -16.23
N ARG A 269 8.90 -1.21 -16.00
CA ARG A 269 9.51 -0.43 -14.92
C ARG A 269 9.21 -1.02 -13.55
N GLN A 270 7.99 -1.49 -13.31
CA GLN A 270 7.61 -2.14 -12.06
C GLN A 270 8.34 -3.47 -11.86
N ILE A 271 8.49 -4.27 -12.92
CA ILE A 271 9.28 -5.50 -12.91
C ILE A 271 10.75 -5.21 -12.62
N PHE A 272 11.35 -4.21 -13.25
CA PHE A 272 12.72 -3.81 -12.94
C PHE A 272 12.85 -3.25 -11.51
N ARG A 273 11.83 -2.60 -10.97
CA ARG A 273 11.85 -2.13 -9.58
C ARG A 273 11.76 -3.28 -8.57
N GLU A 274 10.90 -4.27 -8.82
CA GLU A 274 10.63 -5.38 -7.89
C GLU A 274 11.59 -6.56 -8.10
N SER A 275 11.81 -6.98 -9.34
CA SER A 275 12.67 -8.10 -9.73
C SER A 275 14.06 -7.66 -10.15
N GLY A 276 14.25 -6.40 -10.54
CA GLY A 276 15.56 -5.90 -10.93
C GLY A 276 16.54 -5.78 -9.77
N PHE A 277 16.09 -5.76 -8.50
CA PHE A 277 17.01 -5.99 -7.38
C PHE A 277 17.63 -7.37 -7.43
N LEU A 278 16.82 -8.41 -7.67
CA LEU A 278 17.32 -9.79 -7.76
C LEU A 278 18.26 -9.93 -8.96
N LEU A 279 17.87 -9.39 -10.12
CA LEU A 279 18.67 -9.40 -11.35
C LEU A 279 19.98 -8.60 -11.20
N PHE A 280 19.91 -7.40 -10.64
CA PHE A 280 21.07 -6.57 -10.34
C PHE A 280 21.97 -7.24 -9.32
N PHE A 281 21.40 -7.78 -8.23
CA PHE A 281 22.16 -8.48 -7.21
C PHE A 281 22.90 -9.67 -7.80
N MET A 282 22.26 -10.45 -8.69
CA MET A 282 22.95 -11.53 -9.40
C MET A 282 24.10 -11.03 -10.28
N LEU A 283 23.84 -10.02 -11.12
CA LEU A 283 24.85 -9.47 -12.02
C LEU A 283 26.02 -8.87 -11.22
N MET A 284 25.73 -8.12 -10.16
CA MET A 284 26.71 -7.52 -9.27
C MET A 284 27.48 -8.55 -8.47
N VAL A 285 26.83 -9.56 -7.88
CA VAL A 285 27.53 -10.64 -7.18
C VAL A 285 28.44 -11.40 -8.13
N GLY A 286 27.97 -11.70 -9.35
CA GLY A 286 28.80 -12.31 -10.39
C GLY A 286 30.05 -11.48 -10.69
N PHE A 287 29.87 -10.18 -10.92
CA PHE A 287 30.97 -9.25 -11.16
C PHE A 287 31.91 -9.09 -9.96
N MET A 288 31.38 -8.96 -8.75
CA MET A 288 32.14 -8.84 -7.50
C MET A 288 32.96 -10.08 -7.19
N VAL A 289 32.43 -11.28 -7.46
CA VAL A 289 33.17 -12.54 -7.32
C VAL A 289 34.36 -12.57 -8.29
N GLN A 290 34.18 -12.16 -9.54
CA GLN A 290 35.27 -12.11 -10.52
C GLN A 290 36.32 -11.07 -10.16
N LEU A 291 35.90 -9.84 -9.84
CA LEU A 291 36.80 -8.76 -9.43
C LEU A 291 37.54 -9.11 -8.13
N GLY A 292 36.85 -9.73 -7.17
CA GLY A 292 37.46 -10.24 -5.95
C GLY A 292 38.49 -11.34 -6.20
N GLY A 293 38.24 -12.21 -7.19
CA GLY A 293 39.22 -13.21 -7.64
C GLY A 293 40.47 -12.58 -8.27
N ILE A 294 40.29 -11.52 -9.06
CA ILE A 294 41.41 -10.73 -9.60
C ILE A 294 42.21 -10.07 -8.46
N LEU A 295 41.52 -9.47 -7.48
CA LEU A 295 42.17 -8.84 -6.31
C LEU A 295 42.94 -9.85 -5.45
N ASP A 296 42.36 -11.03 -5.18
CA ASP A 296 43.06 -12.09 -4.46
C ASP A 296 44.24 -12.65 -5.28
N GLY A 297 44.10 -12.71 -6.60
CA GLY A 297 45.19 -13.03 -7.52
C GLY A 297 46.36 -12.03 -7.42
N PHE A 298 46.08 -10.72 -7.40
CA PHE A 298 47.12 -9.71 -7.15
C PHE A 298 47.78 -9.92 -5.78
N ARG A 299 47.00 -10.13 -4.70
CA ARG A 299 47.53 -10.38 -3.35
C ARG A 299 48.47 -11.58 -3.33
N ARG A 300 48.08 -12.70 -3.94
CA ARG A 300 48.88 -13.94 -4.01
C ARG A 300 50.15 -13.77 -4.85
N ALA A 301 50.05 -13.05 -5.96
CA ALA A 301 51.22 -12.71 -6.78
C ALA A 301 52.23 -11.85 -6.01
N PHE A 302 51.76 -10.86 -5.23
CA PHE A 302 52.62 -10.09 -4.31
C PHE A 302 53.20 -10.92 -3.17
N ALA A 303 52.55 -12.02 -2.79
CA ALA A 303 53.06 -12.99 -1.81
C ALA A 303 54.02 -14.03 -2.42
N GLY A 304 54.29 -13.96 -3.73
CA GLY A 304 55.20 -14.88 -4.43
C GLY A 304 54.58 -16.23 -4.83
N GLU A 305 53.26 -16.38 -4.73
CA GLU A 305 52.55 -17.58 -5.17
C GLU A 305 52.33 -17.56 -6.70
N ILE A 306 52.39 -18.73 -7.35
CA ILE A 306 52.03 -18.84 -8.78
C ILE A 306 50.51 -18.72 -8.90
N VAL A 307 50.07 -17.67 -9.58
CA VAL A 307 48.64 -17.37 -9.75
C VAL A 307 48.22 -17.71 -11.18
N TYR A 308 47.36 -18.71 -11.33
CA TYR A 308 46.59 -18.91 -12.54
C TYR A 308 45.32 -18.05 -12.44
N VAL A 309 45.30 -16.94 -13.17
CA VAL A 309 44.07 -16.16 -13.32
C VAL A 309 43.20 -16.90 -14.32
N GLU A 310 42.33 -17.78 -13.83
CA GLU A 310 41.25 -18.35 -14.64
C GLU A 310 40.31 -17.21 -15.04
N VAL A 311 40.45 -16.72 -16.27
CA VAL A 311 39.44 -15.87 -16.90
C VAL A 311 38.29 -16.82 -17.29
N PRO A 312 37.09 -16.70 -16.71
CA PRO A 312 36.00 -17.59 -17.08
C PRO A 312 35.62 -17.33 -18.55
N ASP A 313 35.72 -18.36 -19.40
CA ASP A 313 35.50 -18.27 -20.86
C ASP A 313 34.11 -17.75 -21.25
N ASN A 314 33.17 -17.72 -20.31
CA ASN A 314 31.88 -17.12 -20.53
C ASN A 314 31.57 -16.21 -19.34
N PHE A 315 31.46 -14.90 -19.59
CA PHE A 315 30.45 -14.13 -18.89
C PHE A 315 29.18 -15.01 -18.88
N GLY A 316 28.65 -15.38 -17.73
CA GLY A 316 27.52 -16.32 -17.58
C GLY A 316 26.20 -15.90 -18.26
N LEU A 317 26.26 -14.97 -19.20
CA LEU A 317 25.25 -14.48 -20.13
C LEU A 317 25.00 -15.43 -21.32
N VAL A 318 25.97 -16.24 -21.75
CA VAL A 318 25.82 -16.99 -23.03
C VAL A 318 24.86 -18.19 -22.92
N MET A 319 24.72 -18.81 -21.74
CA MET A 319 23.60 -19.72 -21.45
C MET A 319 23.32 -19.76 -19.93
N PRO A 320 22.39 -18.97 -19.40
CA PRO A 320 22.04 -18.99 -17.96
C PRO A 320 21.51 -20.35 -17.48
N TRP A 321 21.18 -21.26 -18.39
CA TRP A 321 20.66 -22.60 -18.11
C TRP A 321 21.73 -23.62 -17.70
N GLN A 322 23.02 -23.33 -17.97
CA GLN A 322 24.12 -24.27 -17.73
C GLN A 322 24.65 -24.18 -16.29
N ASP A 323 24.56 -23.01 -15.67
CA ASP A 323 24.74 -22.83 -14.23
C ASP A 323 23.37 -22.58 -13.57
N TRP A 324 22.86 -23.59 -12.87
CA TRP A 324 21.57 -23.51 -12.16
C TRP A 324 21.51 -22.33 -11.18
N ARG A 325 22.67 -21.83 -10.72
CA ARG A 325 22.80 -20.66 -9.83
C ARG A 325 22.34 -19.37 -10.51
N ILE A 326 22.45 -19.29 -11.84
CA ILE A 326 21.99 -18.16 -12.65
C ILE A 326 20.60 -18.46 -13.23
N GLY A 327 20.38 -19.71 -13.68
CA GLY A 327 19.15 -20.11 -14.33
C GLY A 327 17.92 -20.09 -13.42
N LEU A 328 18.03 -20.58 -12.18
CA LEU A 328 16.88 -20.65 -11.26
C LEU A 328 16.37 -19.24 -10.89
N PRO A 329 17.21 -18.29 -10.47
CA PRO A 329 16.73 -16.95 -10.16
C PRO A 329 16.24 -16.17 -11.39
N LEU A 330 16.84 -16.38 -12.57
CA LEU A 330 16.35 -15.80 -13.83
C LEU A 330 14.95 -16.33 -14.18
N LEU A 331 14.73 -17.64 -14.05
CA LEU A 331 13.42 -18.25 -14.23
C LEU A 331 12.41 -17.72 -13.23
N LEU A 332 12.82 -17.52 -11.97
CA LEU A 332 11.97 -16.90 -10.95
C LEU A 332 11.59 -15.46 -11.32
N ALA A 333 12.53 -14.66 -11.83
CA ALA A 333 12.28 -13.30 -12.30
C ALA A 333 11.29 -13.29 -13.48
N ILE A 334 11.46 -14.21 -14.44
CA ILE A 334 10.53 -14.38 -15.58
C ILE A 334 9.15 -14.83 -15.08
N ALA A 335 9.07 -15.76 -14.13
CA ALA A 335 7.82 -16.21 -13.56
C ALA A 335 7.08 -15.08 -12.84
N ILE A 336 7.80 -14.27 -12.04
CA ILE A 336 7.25 -13.08 -11.39
C ILE A 336 6.75 -12.08 -12.45
N MET A 337 7.51 -11.87 -13.52
CA MET A 337 7.11 -11.00 -14.63
C MET A 337 5.80 -11.46 -15.29
N ILE A 338 5.69 -12.75 -15.64
CA ILE A 338 4.47 -13.30 -16.26
C ILE A 338 3.28 -13.18 -15.29
N TYR A 339 3.48 -13.54 -14.03
CA TYR A 339 2.44 -13.46 -13.00
C TYR A 339 1.93 -12.02 -12.79
N ARG A 340 2.84 -11.05 -12.67
CA ARG A 340 2.52 -9.63 -12.51
C ARG A 340 1.89 -9.04 -13.76
N GLY A 341 2.43 -9.37 -14.93
CA GLY A 341 1.89 -8.98 -16.23
C GLY A 341 0.44 -9.41 -16.36
N ARG A 342 0.15 -10.69 -16.08
CA ARG A 342 -1.23 -11.22 -16.09
C ARG A 342 -2.14 -10.52 -15.07
N ARG A 343 -1.65 -10.18 -13.88
CA ARG A 343 -2.46 -9.47 -12.87
C ARG A 343 -2.75 -8.03 -13.27
N LEU A 344 -1.83 -7.36 -13.96
CA LEU A 344 -1.99 -5.97 -14.39
C LEU A 344 -2.82 -5.85 -15.67
N SER A 345 -2.69 -6.81 -16.60
CA SER A 345 -3.42 -6.86 -17.86
C SER A 345 -4.91 -7.20 -17.71
N ARG A 346 -5.37 -7.47 -16.49
CA ARG A 346 -6.78 -7.79 -16.23
C ARG A 346 -7.66 -6.61 -16.59
N VAL A 347 -8.68 -6.89 -17.39
CA VAL A 347 -9.62 -5.87 -17.86
C VAL A 347 -10.72 -5.71 -16.81
N LYS A 348 -10.89 -4.48 -16.38
CA LYS A 348 -11.95 -4.07 -15.46
C LYS A 348 -13.16 -3.73 -16.30
N HIS A 349 -14.28 -4.35 -16.01
CA HIS A 349 -15.55 -4.12 -16.69
C HIS A 349 -16.54 -3.61 -15.67
N CYS A 350 -17.25 -2.53 -15.98
CA CYS A 350 -18.39 -2.09 -15.22
C CYS A 350 -19.56 -1.90 -16.17
N SER A 351 -20.72 -2.41 -15.77
CA SER A 351 -21.96 -2.11 -16.47
C SER A 351 -22.93 -1.41 -15.55
N VAL A 352 -23.52 -0.33 -16.07
CA VAL A 352 -24.53 0.47 -15.40
C VAL A 352 -25.81 0.40 -16.21
N ASP A 353 -26.91 0.08 -15.54
CA ASP A 353 -28.27 0.21 -16.06
C ASP A 353 -29.17 0.85 -14.98
N HIS A 354 -30.47 0.99 -15.26
CA HIS A 354 -31.45 1.58 -14.33
C HIS A 354 -31.61 0.81 -13.02
N HIS A 355 -31.16 -0.44 -12.94
CA HIS A 355 -31.38 -1.29 -11.76
C HIS A 355 -30.09 -1.50 -10.98
N PHE A 356 -28.99 -1.78 -11.65
CA PHE A 356 -27.74 -2.16 -11.00
C PHE A 356 -26.49 -1.59 -11.68
N VAL A 357 -25.53 -1.26 -10.84
CA VAL A 357 -24.12 -1.17 -11.19
C VAL A 357 -23.45 -2.50 -10.89
N ARG A 358 -22.92 -3.17 -11.91
CA ARG A 358 -22.17 -4.44 -11.78
C ARG A 358 -20.72 -4.24 -12.19
N ALA A 359 -19.79 -4.64 -11.33
CA ALA A 359 -18.37 -4.67 -11.66
C ALA A 359 -17.87 -6.11 -11.82
N ASN A 360 -17.08 -6.34 -12.88
CA ASN A 360 -16.43 -7.60 -13.17
C ASN A 360 -14.92 -7.38 -13.42
N LEU A 361 -14.10 -8.35 -13.06
CA LEU A 361 -12.67 -8.42 -13.39
C LEU A 361 -12.43 -9.68 -14.21
N ASP A 362 -11.99 -9.55 -15.47
CA ASP A 362 -11.84 -10.68 -16.40
C ASP A 362 -13.09 -11.57 -16.46
N ASN A 363 -14.27 -10.96 -16.57
CA ASN A 363 -15.60 -11.62 -16.54
C ASN A 363 -16.00 -12.29 -15.22
N HIS A 364 -15.17 -12.27 -14.18
CA HIS A 364 -15.58 -12.69 -12.84
C HIS A 364 -16.26 -11.52 -12.11
N SER A 365 -17.47 -11.75 -11.61
CA SER A 365 -18.24 -10.75 -10.88
C SER A 365 -17.54 -10.39 -9.57
N LEU A 366 -17.25 -9.10 -9.38
CA LEU A 366 -16.80 -8.54 -8.11
C LEU A 366 -18.00 -8.25 -7.19
N GLY A 367 -19.12 -7.87 -7.78
CA GLY A 367 -20.35 -7.56 -7.03
C GLY A 367 -21.32 -6.72 -7.85
N LYS A 368 -22.46 -6.41 -7.23
CA LYS A 368 -23.49 -5.52 -7.77
C LYS A 368 -24.05 -4.63 -6.68
N LEU A 369 -24.33 -3.37 -7.01
CA LEU A 369 -25.06 -2.43 -6.17
C LEU A 369 -26.28 -1.92 -6.95
N PRO A 370 -27.43 -1.68 -6.30
CA PRO A 370 -28.52 -0.97 -6.93
C PRO A 370 -28.08 0.44 -7.35
N THR A 371 -28.45 0.88 -8.56
CA THR A 371 -27.95 2.15 -9.13
C THR A 371 -28.45 3.36 -8.34
N ASP A 372 -29.67 3.28 -7.81
CA ASP A 372 -30.34 4.28 -6.97
C ASP A 372 -29.76 4.36 -5.55
N GLU A 373 -29.18 3.27 -5.05
CA GLU A 373 -28.54 3.22 -3.73
C GLU A 373 -27.09 3.76 -3.73
N VAL A 374 -26.52 4.13 -4.89
CA VAL A 374 -25.16 4.65 -4.95
C VAL A 374 -25.12 6.11 -4.48
N GLU A 375 -24.38 6.34 -3.40
CA GLU A 375 -24.21 7.66 -2.79
C GLU A 375 -22.98 8.39 -3.36
N ALA A 376 -21.88 7.67 -3.56
CA ALA A 376 -20.64 8.25 -4.06
C ALA A 376 -19.79 7.27 -4.88
N VAL A 377 -19.00 7.82 -5.80
CA VAL A 377 -17.94 7.12 -6.51
C VAL A 377 -16.62 7.84 -6.24
N LEU A 378 -15.64 7.13 -5.68
CA LEU A 378 -14.36 7.68 -5.25
C LEU A 378 -13.20 6.95 -5.91
N ALA A 379 -12.17 7.67 -6.34
CA ALA A 379 -10.86 7.11 -6.67
C ALA A 379 -9.93 7.23 -5.46
N VAL A 380 -9.42 6.12 -4.94
CA VAL A 380 -8.51 6.09 -3.78
C VAL A 380 -7.09 5.81 -4.24
N GLY A 381 -6.16 6.71 -3.94
CA GLY A 381 -4.77 6.67 -4.40
C GLY A 381 -3.78 5.92 -3.51
N GLN A 382 -4.20 5.41 -2.35
CA GLN A 382 -3.28 4.81 -1.39
C GLN A 382 -2.75 3.44 -1.87
N GLY A 383 -1.49 3.41 -2.31
CA GLY A 383 -0.84 2.20 -2.82
C GLY A 383 -1.10 2.00 -4.31
N LYS A 384 -1.91 0.98 -4.66
CA LYS A 384 -2.40 0.81 -6.03
C LYS A 384 -3.74 1.55 -6.15
N PRO A 385 -3.92 2.45 -7.12
CA PRO A 385 -5.17 3.19 -7.26
C PRO A 385 -6.35 2.24 -7.49
N GLU A 386 -7.48 2.53 -6.83
CA GLU A 386 -8.72 1.75 -6.90
C GLU A 386 -9.93 2.69 -6.98
N VAL A 387 -11.04 2.20 -7.51
CA VAL A 387 -12.31 2.94 -7.55
C VAL A 387 -13.30 2.27 -6.59
N LEU A 388 -13.85 3.05 -5.67
CA LEU A 388 -14.88 2.65 -4.72
C LEU A 388 -16.23 3.21 -5.15
N LEU A 389 -17.25 2.37 -5.11
CA LEU A 389 -18.64 2.81 -5.11
C LEU A 389 -19.19 2.58 -3.72
N LEU A 390 -19.78 3.61 -3.15
CA LEU A 390 -20.33 3.60 -1.80
C LEU A 390 -21.85 3.72 -1.87
N SER A 391 -22.49 2.92 -1.04
CA SER A 391 -23.86 3.07 -0.58
C SER A 391 -23.83 3.23 0.94
N ALA A 392 -24.98 3.50 1.57
CA ALA A 392 -25.08 3.73 3.02
C ALA A 392 -24.40 2.68 3.90
N ASN A 393 -24.44 1.40 3.49
CA ASN A 393 -23.88 0.28 4.26
C ASN A 393 -23.16 -0.79 3.41
N LYS A 394 -23.01 -0.55 2.11
CA LYS A 394 -22.37 -1.48 1.20
C LYS A 394 -21.39 -0.76 0.31
N SER A 395 -20.38 -1.49 -0.12
CA SER A 395 -19.35 -0.98 -1.00
C SER A 395 -19.08 -1.94 -2.15
N LEU A 396 -18.67 -1.38 -3.28
CA LEU A 396 -18.16 -2.14 -4.41
C LEU A 396 -16.80 -1.58 -4.80
N LEU A 397 -15.79 -2.41 -4.68
CA LEU A 397 -14.40 -2.05 -4.90
C LEU A 397 -13.93 -2.58 -6.26
N ILE A 398 -13.45 -1.67 -7.11
CA ILE A 398 -12.84 -1.96 -8.41
C ILE A 398 -11.32 -1.79 -8.27
N PRO A 399 -10.55 -2.89 -8.17
CA PRO A 399 -9.15 -2.81 -7.76
C PRO A 399 -8.18 -2.58 -8.92
N SER A 400 -6.95 -2.20 -8.55
CA SER A 400 -5.74 -2.38 -9.36
C SER A 400 -5.69 -1.59 -10.69
N PHE A 401 -5.94 -0.28 -10.64
CA PHE A 401 -5.53 0.65 -11.69
C PHE A 401 -4.02 0.90 -11.62
N GLN A 402 -3.38 1.28 -12.73
CA GLN A 402 -1.93 1.50 -12.74
C GLN A 402 -1.56 2.89 -12.26
N ARG A 403 -2.37 3.89 -12.65
CA ARG A 403 -2.18 5.29 -12.32
C ARG A 403 -3.44 5.86 -11.67
N LEU A 404 -3.24 6.87 -10.82
CA LEU A 404 -4.36 7.57 -10.18
C LEU A 404 -5.22 8.26 -11.25
N GLU A 405 -4.60 8.86 -12.27
CA GLU A 405 -5.30 9.48 -13.40
C GLU A 405 -6.28 8.51 -14.10
N GLU A 406 -5.90 7.24 -14.29
CA GLU A 406 -6.81 6.23 -14.86
C GLU A 406 -8.01 5.95 -13.96
N ALA A 407 -7.78 5.83 -12.66
CA ALA A 407 -8.84 5.62 -11.68
C ALA A 407 -9.79 6.83 -11.62
N LEU A 408 -9.25 8.05 -11.70
CA LEU A 408 -10.01 9.30 -11.76
C LEU A 408 -10.90 9.35 -13.00
N ILE A 409 -10.32 9.13 -14.19
CA ILE A 409 -11.09 9.11 -15.45
C ILE A 409 -12.18 8.05 -15.38
N TYR A 410 -11.86 6.86 -14.86
CA TYR A 410 -12.82 5.77 -14.71
C TYR A 410 -13.95 6.15 -13.74
N ALA A 411 -13.63 6.76 -12.59
CA ALA A 411 -14.60 7.25 -11.62
C ALA A 411 -15.51 8.31 -12.24
N CYS A 412 -14.98 9.33 -12.92
CA CYS A 412 -15.79 10.37 -13.58
C CYS A 412 -16.74 9.80 -14.64
N VAL A 413 -16.27 8.86 -15.47
CA VAL A 413 -17.12 8.20 -16.48
C VAL A 413 -18.23 7.38 -15.81
N LEU A 414 -17.92 6.73 -14.69
CA LEU A 414 -18.85 5.92 -13.93
C LEU A 414 -19.90 6.76 -13.21
N THR A 415 -19.51 7.86 -12.58
CA THR A 415 -20.44 8.82 -11.95
C THR A 415 -21.45 9.33 -12.97
N ARG A 416 -20.99 9.81 -14.14
CA ARG A 416 -21.90 10.25 -15.21
C ARG A 416 -22.85 9.16 -15.71
N ALA A 417 -22.39 7.90 -15.73
CA ALA A 417 -23.25 6.79 -16.11
C ALA A 417 -24.35 6.56 -15.07
N ILE A 418 -23.98 6.61 -13.78
CA ILE A 418 -24.92 6.43 -12.67
C ILE A 418 -25.94 7.57 -12.66
N ASP A 419 -25.51 8.82 -12.83
CA ASP A 419 -26.39 9.99 -12.86
C ASP A 419 -27.41 9.93 -14.01
N GLU A 420 -27.03 9.38 -15.18
CA GLU A 420 -27.94 9.20 -16.32
C GLU A 420 -29.03 8.15 -16.05
N PHE A 421 -28.71 7.09 -15.29
CA PHE A 421 -29.63 5.99 -15.02
C PHE A 421 -30.34 6.06 -13.66
N SER A 422 -29.88 6.93 -12.77
CA SER A 422 -30.50 7.17 -11.46
C SER A 422 -31.74 8.06 -11.63
N PRO A 423 -32.91 7.65 -11.11
CA PRO A 423 -34.07 8.54 -11.06
C PRO A 423 -33.74 9.72 -10.13
N VAL A 424 -33.55 10.91 -10.72
CA VAL A 424 -33.36 12.25 -10.10
C VAL A 424 -33.29 12.24 -8.57
N LYS A 425 -32.07 12.36 -8.00
CA LYS A 425 -31.90 12.97 -6.67
C LYS A 425 -32.43 14.40 -6.78
N ASN A 426 -33.46 14.75 -6.02
CA ASN A 426 -34.07 16.09 -6.04
C ASN A 426 -33.00 17.18 -5.88
N PRO A 427 -33.05 18.28 -6.66
CA PRO A 427 -32.06 19.37 -6.64
C PRO A 427 -32.11 20.27 -5.39
N THR A 428 -32.56 19.75 -4.25
CA THR A 428 -32.64 20.50 -2.98
C THR A 428 -31.33 20.43 -2.19
N GLU A 429 -30.43 19.47 -2.45
CA GLU A 429 -29.11 19.41 -1.80
C GLU A 429 -28.05 20.31 -2.47
N ILE A 430 -28.22 20.65 -3.75
CA ILE A 430 -27.26 21.51 -4.47
C ILE A 430 -27.30 22.95 -3.91
N LEU A 431 -28.49 23.44 -3.51
CA LEU A 431 -28.65 24.76 -2.92
C LEU A 431 -28.16 24.87 -1.46
N ALA A 432 -28.14 23.77 -0.70
CA ALA A 432 -27.57 23.75 0.65
C ALA A 432 -26.02 23.76 0.64
N THR A 433 -25.40 23.42 -0.50
CA THR A 433 -23.94 23.38 -0.66
C THR A 433 -23.36 24.74 -1.06
N GLU A 434 -24.16 25.64 -1.65
CA GLU A 434 -23.75 27.01 -1.97
C GLU A 434 -23.78 27.97 -0.76
N GLU A 435 -24.62 27.71 0.27
CA GLU A 435 -24.63 28.56 1.48
C GLU A 435 -23.59 28.17 2.54
N SER A 436 -23.03 26.94 2.48
CA SER A 436 -22.03 26.46 3.44
C SER A 436 -20.57 26.75 3.01
N THR A 437 -20.35 27.22 1.78
CA THR A 437 -19.00 27.55 1.25
C THR A 437 -18.58 29.01 1.45
N ARG A 438 -19.22 29.75 2.36
CA ARG A 438 -18.64 30.99 2.89
C ARG A 438 -17.56 30.67 3.92
N HIS A 439 -16.36 30.34 3.43
CA HIS A 439 -15.15 30.57 4.21
C HIS A 439 -15.00 32.09 4.48
N PRO A 440 -14.61 32.50 5.69
CA PRO A 440 -14.24 33.89 5.94
C PRO A 440 -12.98 34.23 5.15
N THR A 441 -13.14 35.09 4.15
CA THR A 441 -12.07 35.85 3.52
C THR A 441 -11.40 36.78 4.53
N GLU A 442 -10.09 36.92 4.37
CA GLU A 442 -9.23 38.03 4.82
C GLU A 442 -8.90 38.12 6.32
N PHE A 443 -7.68 37.67 6.66
CA PHE A 443 -6.81 38.42 7.56
C PHE A 443 -5.54 38.79 6.79
N VAL A 444 -5.51 40.03 6.31
CA VAL A 444 -4.31 40.77 5.95
C VAL A 444 -4.22 41.93 6.95
N ASP A 445 -3.09 41.95 7.67
CA ASP A 445 -2.40 43.03 8.39
C ASP A 445 -3.19 44.08 9.22
N GLU A 446 -2.84 44.19 10.51
CA GLU A 446 -2.17 45.38 11.11
C GLU A 446 -2.13 45.30 12.66
N LEU A 447 -0.94 44.97 13.22
CA LEU A 447 -0.16 45.69 14.25
C LEU A 447 0.93 44.82 14.88
#